data_AF-A0A7X1NHJ8-F1
#
_entry.id   AF-A0A7X1NHJ8-F1
#
_cell.length_a   1.000
_cell.length_b   1.000
_cell.length_c   1.000
_cell.angle_alpha   90.00
_cell.angle_beta   90.00
_cell.angle_gamma   90.00
#
_symmetry.space_group_name_H-M   'P 1'
#
loop_
_entity.id
_entity.type
_entity.pdbx_description
1 polymer ?
#
loop_
_entity_poly.entity_id
_entity_poly.type
_entity_poly.pdbx_seq_one_letter_code
_entity_poly.pdbx_strand_id
1 'polypeptide(L)' 'MPKVLVQQFYQDNGELFVELGGPREVNVTDAELDLLESAQEIIFLDDHGGYFALAPEGE' A
#
# COMPACT_ATOMS: atom_id res chain seq x y z
N MET A 1 2.22 8.39 -14.26
CA MET A 1 2.17 7.50 -13.09
C MET A 1 2.45 8.35 -11.87
N PRO A 2 1.43 8.64 -11.05
CA PRO A 2 1.60 9.35 -9.79
C PRO A 2 2.53 8.57 -8.84
N LYS A 3 3.25 9.30 -8.00
CA LYS A 3 3.99 8.73 -6.86
C LYS A 3 3.17 8.93 -5.59
N VAL A 4 3.09 7.89 -4.78
CA VAL A 4 2.35 7.90 -3.53
C VAL A 4 3.19 7.26 -2.43
N LEU A 5 3.13 7.83 -1.22
CA LEU A 5 3.78 7.28 -0.04
C LEU A 5 2.91 6.16 0.53
N VAL A 6 3.45 4.94 0.57
CA VAL A 6 2.72 3.75 1.03
C VAL A 6 3.50 3.01 2.10
N GLN A 7 2.77 2.35 2.99
CA GLN A 7 3.30 1.31 3.86
C GLN A 7 3.08 -0.05 3.18
N GLN A 8 4.14 -0.85 3.06
CA GLN A 8 4.04 -2.22 2.54
C GLN A 8 3.78 -3.20 3.69
N PHE A 9 3.02 -4.26 3.40
CA PHE A 9 2.70 -5.33 4.35
C PHE A 9 2.97 -6.71 3.74
N TYR A 10 3.24 -7.69 4.59
CA TYR A 10 3.09 -9.11 4.27
C TYR A 10 1.96 -9.71 5.07
N GLN A 11 1.27 -10.69 4.49
CA GLN A 11 0.21 -11.42 5.18
C GLN A 11 0.83 -12.63 5.91
N ASP A 12 0.83 -12.63 7.24
CA ASP A 12 1.26 -13.75 8.07
C ASP A 12 0.07 -14.69 8.31
N ASN A 13 0.20 -15.95 7.86
CA ASN A 13 -0.78 -17.02 8.08
C ASN A 13 -2.24 -16.69 7.69
N GLY A 14 -2.45 -15.72 6.79
CA GLY A 14 -3.78 -15.36 6.28
C GLY A 14 -4.63 -14.50 7.21
N GLU A 15 -4.21 -14.27 8.46
CA GLU A 15 -5.01 -13.58 9.48
C GLU A 15 -4.47 -12.20 9.85
N LEU A 16 -3.17 -11.95 9.66
CA LEU A 16 -2.53 -10.71 10.12
C LEU A 16 -1.71 -10.08 9.00
N PHE A 17 -1.76 -8.75 8.91
CA PHE A 17 -0.86 -7.95 8.09
C PHE A 17 0.25 -7.38 8.96
N VAL A 18 1.49 -7.56 8.54
CA VAL A 18 2.68 -7.11 9.26
C VAL A 18 3.49 -6.19 8.35
N GLU A 19 3.90 -5.05 8.87
CA GLU A 19 4.65 -4.03 8.13
C GLU A 19 5.99 -4.57 7.61
N LEU A 20 6.24 -4.37 6.32
CA LEU A 20 7.50 -4.68 5.66
C LEU A 20 8.36 -3.43 5.57
N GLY A 21 9.14 -3.18 6.61
CA GLY A 21 10.00 -2.00 6.70
C GLY A 21 9.19 -0.72 6.87
N GLY A 22 9.80 0.42 6.55
CA GLY A 22 9.15 1.73 6.68
C GLY A 22 8.41 2.19 5.42
N PRO A 23 7.66 3.29 5.51
CA PRO A 23 6.97 3.90 4.37
C PRO A 23 7.93 4.23 3.23
N ARG A 24 7.48 4.04 1.99
CA ARG A 24 8.25 4.36 0.78
C ARG A 24 7.36 4.91 -0.32
N GLU A 25 7.94 5.72 -1.17
CA GLU A 25 7.26 6.19 -2.37
C GLU A 25 7.28 5.12 -3.45
N VAL A 26 6.11 4.78 -4.01
CA VAL A 26 5.98 3.89 -5.16
C VAL A 26 5.25 4.61 -6.29
N ASN A 27 5.55 4.25 -7.53
CA ASN A 27 4.76 4.71 -8.67
C ASN A 27 3.56 3.78 -8.81
N VAL A 28 2.36 4.35 -8.85
CA VAL A 28 1.12 3.59 -9.05
C VAL A 28 0.43 4.08 -10.33
N THR A 29 -0.47 3.26 -10.86
CA THR A 29 -1.42 3.69 -11.89
C THR A 29 -2.52 4.55 -11.26
N ASP A 30 -3.24 5.32 -12.07
CA ASP A 30 -4.37 6.13 -11.58
C ASP A 30 -5.47 5.25 -10.96
N ALA A 31 -5.66 4.02 -11.46
CA ALA A 31 -6.62 3.06 -10.91
C ALA A 31 -6.19 2.51 -9.54
N GLU A 32 -4.90 2.20 -9.36
CA GLU A 32 -4.36 1.77 -8.06
C GLU A 32 -4.39 2.91 -7.03
N LEU A 33 -4.14 4.15 -7.47
CA LEU A 33 -4.27 5.32 -6.60
C LEU A 33 -5.70 5.47 -6.10
N ASP A 34 -6.69 5.42 -7.00
CA ASP A 34 -8.11 5.51 -6.65
C ASP A 34 -8.55 4.40 -5.68
N LEU A 35 -8.00 3.18 -5.86
CA LEU A 35 -8.21 2.07 -4.94
C LEU A 35 -7.60 2.33 -3.56
N LEU A 36 -6.35 2.81 -3.49
CA LEU A 36 -5.68 3.13 -2.21
C LEU A 36 -6.43 4.23 -1.44
N GLU A 37 -6.86 5.29 -2.15
CA GLU A 37 -7.58 6.42 -1.55
C GLU A 37 -9.01 6.05 -1.13
N SER A 38 -9.71 5.23 -1.91
CA SER A 38 -11.09 4.83 -1.62
C SER A 38 -11.18 3.77 -0.52
N ALA A 39 -10.26 2.80 -0.50
CA ALA A 39 -10.31 1.68 0.41
C ALA A 39 -9.98 2.08 1.85
N GLN A 40 -9.03 3.00 2.06
CA GLN A 40 -8.51 3.37 3.39
C GLN A 40 -8.10 2.14 4.25
N GLU A 41 -7.80 1.01 3.60
CA GLU A 41 -7.40 -0.26 4.18
C GLU A 41 -6.26 -0.89 3.36
N ILE A 42 -5.77 -2.05 3.81
CA ILE A 42 -4.66 -2.75 3.16
C ILE A 42 -5.20 -3.49 1.93
N ILE A 43 -4.72 -3.11 0.74
CA ILE A 43 -5.13 -3.71 -0.54
C ILE A 43 -3.94 -4.40 -1.23
N PHE A 44 -4.23 -5.39 -2.05
CA PHE A 44 -3.23 -6.02 -2.90
C PHE A 44 -3.07 -5.21 -4.21
N LEU A 45 -1.84 -4.82 -4.53
CA LEU A 45 -1.50 -4.17 -5.79
C LEU A 45 -0.80 -5.19 -6.70
N ASP A 46 -1.46 -5.61 -7.78
CA ASP A 46 -0.97 -6.65 -8.70
C ASP A 46 0.37 -6.28 -9.33
N ASP A 47 0.53 -5.04 -9.80
CA ASP A 47 1.76 -4.58 -10.47
C ASP A 47 2.98 -4.55 -9.52
N HIS A 48 2.72 -4.45 -8.21
CA HIS A 48 3.76 -4.46 -7.16
C HIS A 48 3.89 -5.81 -6.45
N GLY A 49 2.99 -6.76 -6.73
CA GLY A 49 2.98 -8.10 -6.15
C GLY A 49 2.95 -8.11 -4.62
N GLY A 50 2.20 -7.19 -4.00
CA GLY A 50 2.22 -7.04 -2.55
C GLY A 50 1.02 -6.29 -1.97
N TYR A 51 0.95 -6.29 -0.64
CA TYR A 51 -0.08 -5.58 0.11
C TYR A 51 0.40 -4.18 0.52
N PHE A 52 -0.44 -3.18 0.31
CA PHE A 52 -0.11 -1.78 0.53
C PHE A 52 -1.29 -1.03 1.15
N ALA A 53 -0.99 -0.03 1.96
CA ALA A 53 -1.94 1.00 2.37
C ALA A 53 -1.25 2.37 2.25
N LEU A 54 -2.04 3.44 2.20
CA LEU A 54 -1.50 4.80 2.29
C LEU A 54 -0.74 4.94 3.61
N ALA A 55 0.48 5.46 3.54
CA ALA A 55 1.20 5.79 4.76
C ALA A 55 0.55 7.03 5.40
N PRO A 56 0.51 7.12 6.74
CA PRO A 56 0.10 8.35 7.39
C PRO A 56 1.03 9.48 6.93
N GLU A 57 0.44 10.63 6.58
CA GLU A 57 1.23 11.85 6.39
C GLU A 57 1.96 12.12 7.71
N GLY A 58 3.29 12.09 7.67
CA GLY A 58 4.10 12.19 8.90
C GLY A 58 3.69 13.40 9.74
N GLU A 59 3.38 13.15 11.01
CA GLU A 59 3.12 14.17 12.04
C GLU A 59 4.32 15.11 12.25
#